data_AF-A0A645G204-F1
#
_entry.id   AF-A0A645G204-F1
#
_cell.length_a   1.000
_cell.length_b   1.000
_cell.length_c   1.000
_cell.angle_alpha   90.00
_cell.angle_beta   90.00
_cell.angle_gamma   90.00
#
_symmetry.space_group_name_H-M   'P 1'
#
loop_
_entity.id
_entity.type
_entity.pdbx_description
1 polymer ?
#
loop_
_entity_poly.entity_id
_entity_poly.type
_entity_poly.pdbx_seq_one_letter_code
_entity_poly.pdbx_strand_id
1 'polypeptide(L)' 'MTEIILEPTVTIVNPEDQEKAERVLQKSEAACLISNSIKSKVTMIPTIKIS' A
#
# COMPACT_ATOMS: atom_id res chain seq x y z
N MET A 1 -13.13 -0.52 -18.90
CA MET A 1 -12.86 0.08 -17.57
C MET A 1 -11.57 -0.56 -17.10
N THR A 2 -10.53 0.21 -16.82
CA THR A 2 -9.19 -0.30 -16.50
C THR A 2 -9.05 -0.52 -14.99
N GLU A 3 -8.52 -1.68 -14.61
CA GLU A 3 -8.24 -2.06 -13.22
C GLU A 3 -6.73 -2.19 -13.04
N ILE A 4 -6.21 -1.61 -11.98
CA ILE A 4 -4.79 -1.55 -11.65
C ILE A 4 -4.62 -2.22 -10.29
N ILE A 5 -3.75 -3.21 -10.22
CA ILE A 5 -3.39 -3.90 -8.97
C ILE A 5 -1.97 -3.46 -8.60
N LEU A 6 -1.81 -2.95 -7.38
CA LEU A 6 -0.53 -2.52 -6.83
C LEU A 6 -0.12 -3.49 -5.72
N GLU A 7 1.05 -4.10 -5.84
CA GLU A 7 1.55 -5.08 -4.86
C GLU A 7 2.83 -4.57 -4.17
N PRO A 8 2.75 -3.50 -3.34
CA PRO A 8 3.93 -2.97 -2.67
C PRO A 8 4.43 -3.93 -1.59
N THR A 9 5.74 -4.13 -1.51
CA THR A 9 6.38 -4.88 -0.43
C THR A 9 7.10 -3.93 0.51
N VAL A 10 6.79 -4.02 1.81
CA VAL A 10 7.46 -3.28 2.88
C VAL A 10 8.24 -4.26 3.73
N THR A 11 9.53 -4.02 3.89
CA THR A 11 10.38 -4.79 4.80
C THR A 11 10.55 -4.01 6.09
N ILE A 12 10.22 -4.62 7.22
CA ILE A 12 10.41 -4.08 8.57
C ILE A 12 11.45 -4.92 9.31
N VAL A 13 12.23 -4.28 10.17
CA VAL A 13 13.25 -4.96 10.99
C VAL A 13 12.64 -5.43 12.31
N ASN A 14 11.81 -4.58 12.93
CA ASN A 14 11.17 -4.90 14.20
C ASN A 14 9.70 -5.28 13.97
N PRO A 15 9.22 -6.38 14.58
CA PRO A 15 7.82 -6.78 14.46
C PRO A 15 6.85 -5.76 15.10
N GLU A 16 7.31 -4.97 16.07
CA GLU A 16 6.52 -3.87 16.67
C GLU A 16 6.15 -2.78 15.66
N ASP A 17 6.92 -2.63 14.57
CA ASP A 17 6.65 -1.66 13.52
C ASP A 17 5.56 -2.12 12.54
N GLN A 18 5.05 -3.35 12.65
CA GLN A 18 4.05 -3.89 11.74
C GLN A 18 2.77 -3.06 11.71
N GLU A 19 2.21 -2.73 12.88
CA GLU A 19 0.97 -1.94 12.98
C GLU A 19 1.17 -0.53 12.39
N LYS A 20 2.35 0.05 12.62
CA LYS A 20 2.73 1.34 12.04
C LYS A 20 2.87 1.26 10.53
N ALA A 21 3.49 0.21 10.01
CA ALA A 21 3.63 -0.03 8.58
C ALA A 21 2.27 -0.18 7.89
N GLU A 22 1.33 -0.93 8.47
CA GLU A 22 -0.04 -1.04 7.97
C GLU A 22 -0.75 0.32 7.93
N ARG A 23 -0.66 1.10 9.01
CA ARG A 23 -1.26 2.45 9.06
C ARG A 23 -0.66 3.40 8.02
N VAL A 24 0.63 3.29 7.75
CA VAL A 24 1.29 4.09 6.70
C VAL A 24 0.83 3.65 5.31
N LEU A 25 0.69 2.34 5.08
CA LEU A 25 0.19 1.80 3.81
C LEU A 25 -1.25 2.25 3.53
N GLN A 26 -2.15 2.17 4.51
CA GLN A 26 -3.53 2.68 4.38
C GLN A 26 -3.57 4.17 4.05
N LYS A 27 -2.73 4.98 4.72
CA LYS A 27 -2.62 6.42 4.41
C LYS A 27 -2.06 6.67 3.02
N SER A 28 -1.08 5.86 2.60
CA SER A 28 -0.47 5.94 1.28
C SER A 28 -1.47 5.60 0.18
N GLU A 29 -2.36 4.64 0.41
CA GLU A 29 -3.46 4.31 -0.51
C GLU A 29 -4.44 5.48 -0.67
N ALA A 30 -4.90 6.06 0.45
CA ALA A 30 -5.80 7.21 0.44
C ALA A 30 -5.18 8.46 -0.20
N ALA A 31 -3.88 8.66 0.01
CA ALA A 31 -3.11 9.77 -0.56
C ALA A 31 -2.53 9.46 -1.95
N CYS A 32 -2.73 8.25 -2.49
CA CYS A 32 -2.07 7.81 -3.72
C CYS A 32 -2.53 8.67 -4.90
N LEU A 33 -1.60 9.48 -5.42
CA LEU A 33 -1.83 10.37 -6.57
C LEU A 33 -2.29 9.59 -7.81
N ILE A 34 -1.87 8.33 -7.95
CA ILE A 34 -2.26 7.43 -9.05
C ILE A 34 -3.74 7.07 -8.94
N SER A 35 -4.24 6.77 -7.73
CA SER A 35 -5.66 6.51 -7.50
C SER A 35 -6.52 7.76 -7.72
N ASN A 36 -6.00 8.94 -7.35
CA ASN A 36 -6.75 10.21 -7.46
C ASN A 36 -6.66 10.87 -8.84
N SER A 37 -5.65 10.55 -9.65
CA SER A 37 -5.41 11.20 -10.95
C SER A 37 -5.90 10.40 -12.16
N ILE A 38 -6.41 9.17 -11.98
CA ILE A 38 -6.74 8.27 -13.07
C ILE A 38 -8.16 7.74 -12.89
N LYS A 39 -8.97 7.72 -13.97
CA LYS A 39 -10.30 7.08 -14.00
C LYS A 39 -10.21 5.54 -14.09
N SER A 40 -9.42 4.93 -13.22
CA SER A 40 -9.22 3.48 -13.14
C SER A 40 -9.50 3.00 -11.73
N LYS A 41 -9.99 1.77 -11.60
CA LYS A 41 -10.14 1.13 -10.28
C LYS A 41 -8.76 0.66 -9.83
N VAL A 42 -8.27 1.20 -8.72
CA VAL A 42 -6.96 0.84 -8.16
C VAL A 42 -7.16 0.02 -6.90
N THR A 43 -6.56 -1.16 -6.84
CA THR A 43 -6.60 -2.06 -5.68
C THR A 43 -5.17 -2.27 -5.19
N MET A 44 -4.89 -1.98 -3.92
CA MET A 44 -3.56 -2.18 -3.33
C MET A 44 -3.53 -3.43 -2.44
N ILE A 45 -2.57 -4.32 -2.69
CA ILE A 45 -2.32 -5.54 -1.93
C ILE A 45 -0.91 -5.46 -1.32
N PRO A 46 -0.75 -4.83 -0.16
CA PRO A 46 0.55 -4.70 0.47
C PRO A 46 1.04 -6.01 1.08
N THR A 47 2.33 -6.26 0.99
CA THR A 47 3.02 -7.37 1.67
C THR A 47 4.02 -6.82 2.68
N ILE A 48 3.90 -7.20 3.95
CA ILE A 48 4.87 -6.84 4.98
C ILE A 48 5.79 -8.03 5.24
N LYS A 49 7.10 -7.85 5.08
CA LYS A 49 8.13 -8.84 5.39
C LYS A 49 8.94 -8.40 6.59
N ILE A 50 9.29 -9.35 7.45
CA ILE A 50 10.17 -9.11 8.60
C ILE A 50 11.54 -9.69 8.25
N SER A 51 12.61 -8.89 8.37
CA SER A 51 13.99 -9.29 8.05
C SER A 51 14.95 -9.01 9.19
#